data_AF-A0A5C7AN63-F1
#
_entry.id   AF-A0A5C7AN63-F1
#
_cell.length_a   1.000
_cell.length_b   1.000
_cell.length_c   1.000
_cell.angle_alpha   90.00
_cell.angle_beta   90.00
_cell.angle_gamma   90.00
#
_symmetry.space_group_name_H-M   'P 1'
#
loop_
_entity.id
_entity.type
_entity.pdbx_description
1 polymer ?
#
loop_
_entity_poly.entity_id
_entity_poly.type
_entity_poly.pdbx_seq_one_letter_code
_entity_poly.pdbx_strand_id
1 'polypeptide(L)'
;MKNKRKVLSCLIILLTGVIYFAVHAQQKNDTQRADFSGVWKSKESISMGGNIVCSFDSGDRMLANFMKISQQENALNIEISSSFPGTAPVAGKETLTFDGKESQINHGPERGKKFSVKWSADGQTMTVNSTVHLMIASPYKVNSHEQMIVYVTEVWKLSNDGKSISVQAKAKSDSLGEERFWTTVFDKAN
;
A
#
# COMPACT_ATOMS: atom_id res chain seq x y z
N MET A 1 -29.25 -2.31 59.21
CA MET A 1 -29.11 -2.88 57.85
C MET A 1 -29.38 -1.90 56.68
N LYS A 2 -30.09 -0.77 56.87
CA LYS A 2 -30.41 0.18 55.78
C LYS A 2 -29.19 0.87 55.13
N ASN A 3 -28.16 1.19 55.91
CA ASN A 3 -26.98 1.91 55.39
C ASN A 3 -26.11 1.04 54.46
N LYS A 4 -25.99 -0.27 54.72
CA LYS A 4 -25.23 -1.19 53.86
C LYS A 4 -25.86 -1.34 52.47
N ARG A 5 -27.19 -1.33 52.37
CA ARG A 5 -27.91 -1.33 51.08
C ARG A 5 -27.70 -0.04 50.30
N LYS A 6 -27.70 1.12 50.97
CA LYS A 6 -27.42 2.42 50.32
C LYS A 6 -26.00 2.50 49.78
N VAL A 7 -25.01 2.04 50.55
CA VAL A 7 -23.60 1.99 50.13
C VAL A 7 -23.42 1.06 48.93
N LEU A 8 -24.04 -0.13 48.95
CA LEU A 8 -23.98 -1.07 47.84
C LEU A 8 -24.63 -0.52 46.55
N SER A 9 -25.78 0.15 46.67
CA SER A 9 -26.43 0.81 45.53
C SER A 9 -25.58 1.94 44.95
N CYS A 10 -24.93 2.77 45.78
CA CYS A 10 -24.00 3.79 45.29
C CYS A 10 -22.78 3.18 44.58
N LEU A 11 -22.25 2.07 45.09
CA LEU A 11 -21.10 1.40 44.48
C LEU A 11 -21.44 0.84 43.10
N ILE A 12 -22.62 0.23 42.96
CA ILE A 12 -23.08 -0.32 41.67
C ILE A 12 -23.24 0.79 40.63
N ILE A 13 -23.86 1.92 41.01
CA ILE A 13 -24.06 3.07 40.10
C ILE A 13 -22.71 3.64 39.63
N LEU A 14 -21.74 3.79 40.55
CA LEU A 14 -20.38 4.25 40.22
C LEU A 14 -19.67 3.28 39.28
N LEU A 15 -19.74 1.97 39.54
CA LEU A 15 -19.14 0.94 38.66
C LEU A 15 -19.76 0.94 37.27
N THR A 16 -21.08 1.02 37.14
CA THR A 16 -21.74 1.13 35.83
C THR A 16 -21.37 2.42 35.11
N GLY A 17 -21.23 3.54 35.80
CA GLY A 17 -20.78 4.80 35.21
C GLY A 17 -19.36 4.71 34.65
N VAL A 18 -18.41 4.20 35.45
CA VAL A 18 -17.00 4.05 35.05
C VAL A 18 -16.86 3.13 33.84
N ILE A 19 -17.59 2.01 33.82
CA ILE A 19 -17.58 1.08 32.68
C ILE A 19 -18.21 1.73 31.44
N TYR A 20 -19.32 2.46 31.59
CA TYR A 20 -19.98 3.15 30.48
C TYR A 20 -19.08 4.21 29.84
N PHE A 21 -18.38 5.03 30.64
CA PHE A 21 -17.43 6.02 30.14
C PHE A 21 -16.19 5.38 29.52
N ALA A 22 -15.67 4.27 30.08
CA ALA A 22 -14.54 3.56 29.49
C ALA A 22 -14.89 2.93 28.13
N VAL A 23 -16.07 2.33 28.00
CA VAL A 23 -16.56 1.76 26.73
C VAL A 23 -16.81 2.85 25.68
N HIS A 24 -17.37 3.99 26.08
CA HIS A 24 -17.56 5.13 25.17
C HIS A 24 -16.24 5.84 24.80
N ALA A 25 -15.26 5.88 25.71
CA ALA A 25 -13.92 6.37 25.41
C ALA A 25 -13.16 5.43 24.47
N GLN A 26 -13.39 4.12 24.58
CA GLN A 26 -12.80 3.11 23.70
C GLN A 26 -13.47 3.03 22.32
N GLN A 27 -14.75 3.41 22.19
CA GLN A 27 -15.47 3.52 20.91
C GLN A 27 -15.14 4.78 20.10
N LYS A 28 -14.37 5.74 20.66
CA LYS A 28 -14.09 7.02 20.00
C LYS A 28 -12.73 7.11 19.30
N ASN A 29 -12.12 5.96 19.02
CA ASN A 29 -11.05 5.86 18.04
C ASN A 29 -11.64 5.16 16.79
N ASP A 30 -12.54 5.83 16.09
CA ASP A 30 -12.50 5.70 14.63
C ASP A 30 -11.14 6.26 14.26
N THR A 31 -10.12 5.40 14.24
CA THR A 31 -8.76 5.82 13.93
C THR A 31 -8.82 6.27 12.48
N GLN A 32 -8.91 7.59 12.28
CA GLN A 32 -9.01 8.19 10.98
C GLN A 32 -7.83 7.68 10.17
N ARG A 33 -8.11 6.93 9.11
CA ARG A 33 -7.06 6.40 8.23
C ARG A 33 -6.23 7.57 7.73
N ALA A 34 -4.92 7.36 7.62
CA ALA A 34 -4.04 8.32 6.98
C ALA A 34 -4.60 8.70 5.61
N ASP A 35 -4.58 9.99 5.29
CA ASP A 35 -5.01 10.50 3.98
C ASP A 35 -3.79 10.68 3.09
N PHE A 36 -3.62 9.77 2.14
CA PHE A 36 -2.54 9.80 1.15
C PHE A 36 -2.85 10.74 -0.03
N SER A 37 -3.98 11.45 -0.01
CA SER A 37 -4.35 12.37 -1.09
C SER A 37 -3.33 13.47 -1.29
N GLY A 38 -3.04 13.75 -2.56
CA GLY A 38 -2.12 14.80 -2.93
C GLY A 38 -1.38 14.50 -4.21
N VAL A 39 -0.47 15.42 -4.53
CA VAL A 39 0.48 15.27 -5.60
C VAL A 39 1.84 15.03 -4.96
N TRP A 40 2.54 14.01 -5.43
CA TRP A 40 3.74 13.47 -4.78
C TRP A 40 4.83 13.31 -5.83
N LYS A 41 6.06 13.72 -5.51
CA LYS A 41 7.23 13.59 -6.37
C LYS A 41 8.33 12.84 -5.65
N SER A 42 8.95 11.88 -6.31
CA SER A 42 10.05 11.14 -5.69
C SER A 42 11.22 12.08 -5.43
N LYS A 43 11.81 11.99 -4.23
CA LYS A 43 12.97 12.80 -3.86
C LYS A 43 14.21 12.40 -4.68
N GLU A 44 14.28 11.11 -5.01
CA GLU A 44 15.37 10.49 -5.77
C GLU A 44 14.78 9.53 -6.81
N SER A 45 15.58 9.18 -7.82
CA SER A 45 15.23 8.06 -8.71
C SER A 45 15.15 6.78 -7.88
N ILE A 46 14.13 5.95 -8.12
CA ILE A 46 13.96 4.70 -7.40
C ILE A 46 15.18 3.80 -7.67
N SER A 47 15.96 3.52 -6.62
CA SER A 47 17.14 2.65 -6.70
C SER A 47 16.73 1.17 -6.71
N MET A 48 15.89 0.79 -7.67
CA MET A 48 15.53 -0.59 -7.91
C MET A 48 16.58 -1.20 -8.85
N GLY A 49 17.67 -1.66 -8.25
CA GLY A 49 18.71 -2.39 -8.98
C GLY A 49 18.35 -3.85 -9.22
N GLY A 50 19.15 -4.53 -10.04
CA GLY A 50 18.98 -5.96 -10.34
C GLY A 50 18.01 -6.25 -11.47
N ASN A 51 17.79 -7.54 -11.75
CA ASN A 51 16.94 -7.98 -12.86
C ASN A 51 15.46 -7.80 -12.54
N ILE A 52 15.10 -7.72 -11.26
CA ILE A 52 13.72 -7.51 -10.82
C ILE A 52 13.09 -6.23 -11.39
N VAL A 53 13.89 -5.20 -11.69
CA VAL A 53 13.40 -3.94 -12.27
C VAL A 53 12.73 -4.15 -13.63
N CYS A 54 13.21 -5.14 -14.41
CA CYS A 54 12.65 -5.50 -15.71
C CYS A 54 11.27 -6.15 -15.60
N SER A 55 10.85 -6.52 -14.39
CA SER A 55 9.55 -7.15 -14.14
C SER A 55 8.40 -6.14 -14.07
N PHE A 56 8.68 -4.84 -14.07
CA PHE A 56 7.67 -3.78 -14.01
C PHE A 56 7.50 -3.07 -15.36
N ASP A 57 6.26 -2.63 -15.67
CA ASP A 57 5.95 -1.87 -16.88
C ASP A 57 6.37 -0.41 -16.74
N SER A 58 6.72 0.24 -17.85
CA SER A 58 6.67 1.69 -17.93
C SER A 58 5.23 2.14 -17.66
N GLY A 59 5.02 3.00 -16.68
CA GLY A 59 3.70 3.36 -16.14
C GLY A 59 3.40 2.75 -14.77
N ASP A 60 4.18 1.78 -14.29
CA ASP A 60 3.95 1.12 -13.00
C ASP A 60 4.40 2.00 -11.82
N ARG A 61 3.65 1.98 -10.71
CA ARG A 61 3.97 2.73 -9.49
C ARG A 61 5.34 2.37 -8.89
N MET A 62 5.84 1.16 -9.12
CA MET A 62 7.16 0.73 -8.65
C MET A 62 8.30 1.52 -9.32
N LEU A 63 8.02 2.16 -10.47
CA LEU A 63 8.95 3.03 -11.20
C LEU A 63 8.55 4.52 -11.12
N ALA A 64 7.57 4.88 -10.27
CA ALA A 64 7.02 6.23 -10.22
C ALA A 64 8.05 7.28 -9.81
N ASN A 65 8.19 8.32 -10.64
CA ASN A 65 8.84 9.57 -10.26
C ASN A 65 7.81 10.59 -9.73
N PHE A 66 6.54 10.36 -10.04
CA PHE A 66 5.42 11.21 -9.65
C PHE A 66 4.16 10.36 -9.45
N MET A 67 3.38 10.71 -8.44
CA MET A 67 2.05 10.14 -8.18
C MET A 67 1.07 11.24 -7.83
N LYS A 68 -0.11 11.24 -8.45
CA LYS A 68 -1.28 11.98 -7.98
C LYS A 68 -2.27 10.99 -7.41
N ILE A 69 -2.55 11.12 -6.12
CA ILE A 69 -3.41 10.22 -5.36
C ILE A 69 -4.69 10.96 -5.01
N SER A 70 -5.83 10.34 -5.32
CA SER A 70 -7.14 10.74 -4.84
C SER A 70 -7.69 9.64 -3.96
N GLN A 71 -7.71 9.86 -2.64
CA GLN A 71 -8.27 8.92 -1.68
C GLN A 71 -9.79 9.10 -1.56
N GLN A 72 -10.50 7.99 -1.66
CA GLN A 72 -11.92 7.87 -1.37
C GLN A 72 -12.10 6.94 -0.17
N GLU A 73 -13.33 6.82 0.33
CA GLU A 73 -13.65 5.99 1.50
C GLU A 73 -13.13 4.54 1.37
N ASN A 74 -13.23 3.97 0.16
CA ASN A 74 -12.93 2.57 -0.12
C ASN A 74 -11.84 2.33 -1.17
N ALA A 75 -11.15 3.38 -1.64
CA ALA A 75 -10.10 3.22 -2.65
C ALA A 75 -9.08 4.37 -2.70
N LEU A 76 -7.89 4.07 -3.24
CA LEU A 76 -6.95 5.06 -3.78
C LEU A 76 -6.98 5.00 -5.31
N ASN A 77 -7.24 6.13 -5.95
CA ASN A 77 -6.98 6.29 -7.38
C ASN A 77 -5.63 6.98 -7.55
N ILE A 78 -4.72 6.32 -8.26
CA ILE A 78 -3.34 6.74 -8.42
C ILE A 78 -3.09 6.99 -9.90
N GLU A 79 -2.77 8.23 -10.26
CA GLU A 79 -2.20 8.58 -11.56
C GLU A 79 -0.68 8.63 -11.41
N ILE A 80 0.04 7.92 -12.26
CA ILE A 80 1.49 7.71 -12.17
C ILE A 80 2.16 8.36 -13.37
N SER A 81 3.32 8.96 -13.14
CA SER A 81 4.28 9.21 -14.21
C SER A 81 5.61 8.57 -13.81
N SER A 82 6.06 7.63 -14.64
CA SER A 82 7.24 6.80 -14.38
C SER A 82 8.09 6.69 -15.64
N SER A 83 9.39 6.50 -15.47
CA SER A 83 10.30 6.25 -16.58
C SER A 83 11.43 5.34 -16.14
N PHE A 84 11.97 4.58 -17.08
CA PHE A 84 13.32 4.07 -16.93
C PHE A 84 14.33 5.22 -17.09
N PRO A 85 15.50 5.17 -16.43
CA PRO A 85 16.55 6.15 -16.62
C PRO A 85 16.87 6.37 -18.12
N GLY A 86 16.90 7.63 -18.55
CA GLY A 86 17.16 7.99 -19.95
C GLY A 86 15.99 7.84 -20.91
N THR A 87 14.79 7.46 -20.44
CA THR A 87 13.58 7.33 -21.26
C THR A 87 12.54 8.40 -20.92
N ALA A 88 11.64 8.68 -21.87
CA ALA A 88 10.53 9.60 -21.65
C ALA A 88 9.55 9.03 -20.59
N PRO A 89 8.98 9.88 -19.70
CA PRO A 89 7.95 9.46 -18.78
C PRO A 89 6.70 8.90 -19.47
N VAL A 90 6.21 7.79 -18.94
CA VAL A 90 4.98 7.11 -19.34
C VAL A 90 3.94 7.26 -18.23
N ALA A 91 2.73 7.62 -18.64
CA ALA A 91 1.61 7.75 -17.73
C ALA A 91 0.99 6.37 -17.42
N GLY A 92 0.68 6.14 -16.16
CA GLY A 92 -0.04 4.95 -15.68
C GLY A 92 -1.21 5.32 -14.78
N LYS A 93 -2.13 4.38 -14.59
CA LYS A 93 -3.26 4.53 -13.66
C LYS A 93 -3.48 3.23 -12.91
N GLU A 94 -3.66 3.35 -11.61
CA GLU A 94 -3.96 2.21 -10.75
C GLU A 94 -5.03 2.60 -9.73
N THR A 95 -5.95 1.68 -9.44
CA THR A 95 -6.95 1.86 -8.38
C THR A 95 -6.76 0.77 -7.34
N LEU A 96 -6.38 1.16 -6.11
CA LEU A 96 -6.23 0.25 -4.97
C LEU A 96 -7.51 0.25 -4.12
N THR A 97 -8.24 -0.86 -4.06
CA THR A 97 -9.46 -0.96 -3.24
C THR A 97 -9.17 -1.46 -1.83
N PHE A 98 -9.92 -0.96 -0.84
CA PHE A 98 -9.78 -1.31 0.58
C PHE A 98 -10.74 -2.42 1.02
N ASP A 99 -11.55 -2.97 0.11
CA ASP A 99 -12.53 -4.01 0.38
C ASP A 99 -11.90 -5.41 0.58
N GLY A 100 -10.56 -5.47 0.55
CA GLY A 100 -9.79 -6.70 0.68
C GLY A 100 -9.88 -7.60 -0.56
N LYS A 101 -10.59 -7.19 -1.62
CA LYS A 101 -10.64 -7.91 -2.88
C LYS A 101 -9.40 -7.59 -3.70
N GLU A 102 -9.06 -8.52 -4.59
CA GLU A 102 -7.99 -8.30 -5.55
C GLU A 102 -8.48 -7.37 -6.67
N SER A 103 -7.75 -6.29 -6.90
CA SER A 103 -7.87 -5.48 -8.10
C SER A 103 -6.77 -5.86 -9.09
N GLN A 104 -7.03 -5.71 -10.39
CA GLN A 104 -6.14 -6.18 -11.46
C GLN A 104 -5.89 -5.11 -12.51
N ILE A 105 -4.64 -5.02 -12.94
CA ILE A 105 -4.21 -4.42 -14.20
C ILE A 105 -3.96 -5.58 -15.16
N ASN A 106 -4.67 -5.60 -16.28
CA ASN A 106 -4.54 -6.64 -17.29
C ASN A 106 -3.99 -6.01 -18.57
N HIS A 107 -2.74 -6.33 -18.92
CA HIS A 107 -2.11 -5.92 -20.18
C HIS A 107 -2.14 -7.05 -21.22
N GLY A 108 -3.02 -8.04 -21.03
CA GLY A 108 -3.18 -9.19 -21.90
C GLY A 108 -2.69 -10.48 -21.25
N PRO A 109 -2.66 -11.59 -22.00
CA PRO A 109 -2.27 -12.89 -21.46
C PRO A 109 -0.79 -12.95 -21.06
N GLU A 110 0.03 -12.04 -21.59
CA GLU A 110 1.47 -12.04 -21.40
C GLU A 110 1.91 -11.30 -20.14
N ARG A 111 1.09 -10.37 -19.63
CA ARG A 111 1.48 -9.53 -18.51
C ARG A 111 0.29 -8.95 -17.76
N GLY A 112 0.43 -8.89 -16.44
CA GLY A 112 -0.51 -8.17 -15.60
C GLY A 112 -0.11 -8.20 -14.14
N LYS A 113 -0.90 -7.51 -13.33
CA LYS A 113 -0.62 -7.28 -11.92
C LYS A 113 -1.92 -7.35 -11.14
N LYS A 114 -1.94 -8.20 -10.12
CA LYS A 114 -3.00 -8.23 -9.12
C LYS A 114 -2.49 -7.63 -7.84
N PHE A 115 -3.35 -6.98 -7.07
CA PHE A 115 -2.97 -6.49 -5.75
C PHE A 115 -4.13 -6.41 -4.78
N SER A 116 -3.79 -6.47 -3.49
CA SER A 116 -4.69 -6.32 -2.35
C SER A 116 -4.12 -5.34 -1.35
N VAL A 117 -5.01 -4.63 -0.64
CA VAL A 117 -4.64 -3.62 0.36
C VAL A 117 -5.15 -3.99 1.74
N LYS A 118 -4.31 -3.75 2.75
CA LYS A 118 -4.66 -3.87 4.16
C LYS A 118 -4.16 -2.68 4.94
N TRP A 119 -5.02 -2.11 5.78
CA TRP A 119 -4.63 -1.12 6.77
C TRP A 119 -4.16 -1.81 8.06
N SER A 120 -3.17 -1.22 8.73
CA SER A 120 -2.87 -1.55 10.12
C SER A 120 -4.02 -1.14 11.03
N ALA A 121 -4.08 -1.73 12.23
CA ALA A 121 -5.13 -1.44 13.22
C ALA A 121 -5.14 0.02 13.67
N ASP A 122 -4.01 0.71 13.60
CA ASP A 122 -3.88 2.14 13.89
C ASP A 122 -4.28 3.05 12.71
N GLY A 123 -4.66 2.51 11.54
CA GLY A 123 -5.02 3.32 10.37
C GLY A 123 -3.87 4.15 9.78
N GLN A 124 -2.66 4.08 10.31
CA GLN A 124 -1.52 4.93 9.91
C GLN A 124 -0.65 4.29 8.83
N THR A 125 -0.68 2.97 8.72
CA THR A 125 0.13 2.21 7.78
C THR A 125 -0.76 1.44 6.82
N MET A 126 -0.48 1.57 5.53
CA MET A 126 -1.13 0.79 4.48
C MET A 126 -0.13 -0.22 3.92
N THR A 127 -0.54 -1.49 3.85
CA THR A 127 0.24 -2.55 3.21
C THR A 127 -0.43 -2.95 1.91
N VAL A 128 0.33 -2.93 0.81
CA VAL A 128 -0.12 -3.38 -0.51
C VAL A 128 0.65 -4.64 -0.86
N ASN A 129 -0.05 -5.73 -1.17
CA ASN A 129 0.57 -6.93 -1.70
C ASN A 129 0.20 -7.06 -3.17
N SER A 130 1.19 -7.24 -4.03
CA SER A 130 1.02 -7.41 -5.47
C SER A 130 1.61 -8.73 -5.94
N THR A 131 0.97 -9.30 -6.95
CA THR A 131 1.48 -10.41 -7.74
C THR A 131 1.53 -9.95 -9.20
N VAL A 132 2.74 -9.72 -9.70
CA VAL A 132 2.99 -9.45 -11.12
C VAL A 132 3.20 -10.78 -11.81
N HIS A 133 2.51 -11.01 -12.93
CA HIS A 133 2.81 -12.12 -13.83
C HIS A 133 3.33 -11.57 -15.14
N LEU A 134 4.33 -12.24 -15.71
CA LEU A 134 4.87 -11.93 -17.01
C LEU A 134 5.37 -13.20 -17.71
N MET A 135 5.22 -13.26 -19.02
CA MET A 135 5.80 -14.32 -19.84
C MET A 135 7.23 -13.94 -20.21
N ILE A 136 8.20 -14.79 -19.88
CA ILE A 136 9.61 -14.64 -20.24
C ILE A 136 10.01 -15.72 -21.23
N ALA A 137 10.97 -15.44 -22.10
CA ALA A 137 11.52 -16.46 -22.99
C ALA A 137 12.21 -17.55 -22.17
N SER A 138 11.92 -18.82 -22.46
CA SER A 138 12.65 -19.93 -21.85
C SER A 138 14.09 -19.94 -22.36
N PRO A 139 15.09 -19.99 -21.47
CA PRO A 139 16.47 -20.18 -21.89
C PRO A 139 16.60 -21.45 -22.75
N TYR A 140 17.33 -21.35 -23.86
CA TYR A 140 17.71 -22.49 -24.70
C TYR A 140 16.56 -23.26 -25.40
N LYS A 141 15.34 -22.71 -25.43
CA LYS A 141 14.21 -23.28 -26.19
C LYS A 141 13.68 -22.24 -27.17
N VAL A 142 13.63 -22.59 -28.45
CA VAL A 142 13.14 -21.69 -29.51
C VAL A 142 11.63 -21.52 -29.37
N ASN A 143 11.16 -20.27 -29.36
CA ASN A 143 9.74 -19.88 -29.34
C ASN A 143 8.93 -20.40 -28.14
N SER A 144 9.57 -20.78 -27.02
CA SER A 144 8.83 -21.11 -25.80
C SER A 144 8.93 -19.99 -24.78
N HIS A 145 7.80 -19.73 -24.12
CA HIS A 145 7.71 -18.78 -23.03
C HIS A 145 7.28 -19.51 -21.76
N GLU A 146 7.83 -19.09 -20.64
CA GLU A 146 7.48 -19.56 -19.32
C GLU A 146 6.92 -18.39 -18.50
N GLN A 147 5.96 -18.68 -17.63
CA GLN A 147 5.41 -17.67 -16.74
C GLN A 147 6.39 -17.44 -15.59
N MET A 148 6.72 -16.18 -15.36
CA MET A 148 7.41 -15.71 -14.16
C MET A 148 6.42 -14.96 -13.28
N ILE A 149 6.52 -15.18 -11.97
CA ILE A 149 5.75 -14.46 -10.97
C ILE A 149 6.69 -13.65 -10.09
N VAL A 150 6.34 -12.37 -9.90
CA VAL A 150 7.01 -11.48 -8.95
C VAL A 150 6.04 -11.07 -7.86
N TYR A 151 6.36 -11.45 -6.64
CA TYR A 151 5.64 -11.04 -5.45
C TYR A 151 6.21 -9.75 -4.92
N VAL A 152 5.35 -8.77 -4.64
CA VAL A 152 5.75 -7.47 -4.12
C VAL A 152 4.93 -7.17 -2.87
N THR A 153 5.60 -6.76 -1.80
CA THR A 153 4.97 -6.19 -0.61
C THR A 153 5.46 -4.76 -0.45
N GLU A 154 4.53 -3.82 -0.35
CA GLU A 154 4.79 -2.42 -0.08
C GLU A 154 4.18 -2.02 1.25
N VAL A 155 4.91 -1.24 2.04
CA VAL A 155 4.45 -0.63 3.29
C VAL A 155 4.53 0.87 3.14
N TRP A 156 3.36 1.51 3.11
CA TRP A 156 3.15 2.92 2.88
C TRP A 156 2.89 3.62 4.20
N LYS A 157 3.61 4.73 4.45
CA LYS A 157 3.44 5.58 5.63
C LYS A 157 3.46 7.05 5.24
N LEU A 158 2.48 7.79 5.73
CA LEU A 158 2.47 9.26 5.65
C LEU A 158 3.29 9.81 6.81
N SER A 159 4.12 10.82 6.54
CA SER A 159 4.85 11.53 7.59
C SER A 159 3.89 12.27 8.52
N ASN A 160 4.30 12.48 9.78
CA ASN A 160 3.46 13.16 10.78
C ASN A 160 3.09 14.60 10.39
N ASP A 161 3.91 15.26 9.57
CA ASP A 161 3.65 16.61 9.05
C ASP A 161 2.84 16.60 7.74
N GLY A 162 2.49 15.42 7.22
CA GLY A 162 1.72 15.24 5.98
C GLY A 162 2.46 15.67 4.70
N LYS A 163 3.79 15.89 4.78
CA LYS A 163 4.60 16.41 3.68
C LYS A 163 5.33 15.35 2.87
N SER A 164 5.41 14.11 3.35
CA SER A 164 6.01 13.02 2.57
C SER A 164 5.32 11.67 2.78
N ILE A 165 5.45 10.81 1.78
CA ILE A 165 5.08 9.40 1.84
C ILE A 165 6.37 8.59 1.73
N SER A 166 6.57 7.65 2.66
CA SER A 166 7.59 6.60 2.54
C SER A 166 6.94 5.29 2.11
N VAL A 167 7.46 4.71 1.04
CA VAL A 167 7.07 3.38 0.55
C VAL A 167 8.26 2.44 0.69
N GLN A 168 8.19 1.53 1.65
CA GLN A 168 9.16 0.44 1.78
C GLN A 168 8.67 -0.73 0.95
N ALA A 169 9.49 -1.20 0.02
CA ALA A 169 9.14 -2.26 -0.91
C ALA A 169 10.06 -3.47 -0.72
N LYS A 170 9.46 -4.65 -0.80
CA LYS A 170 10.12 -5.94 -0.91
C LYS A 170 9.59 -6.62 -2.17
N ALA A 171 10.46 -7.10 -3.05
CA ALA A 171 10.07 -7.89 -4.21
C ALA A 171 10.89 -9.18 -4.31
N LYS A 172 10.23 -10.28 -4.69
CA LYS A 172 10.84 -11.59 -4.89
C LYS A 172 10.28 -12.25 -6.14
N SER A 173 11.17 -12.70 -7.02
CA SER A 173 10.83 -13.51 -8.19
C SER A 173 10.90 -15.00 -7.85
N ASP A 174 10.00 -15.78 -8.45
CA ASP A 174 10.01 -17.24 -8.38
C ASP A 174 11.10 -17.90 -9.25
N SER A 175 11.53 -17.23 -10.32
CA SER A 175 12.47 -17.78 -11.31
C SER A 175 13.83 -17.09 -11.36
N LEU A 176 13.93 -15.80 -11.01
CA LEU A 176 15.21 -15.07 -11.02
C LEU A 176 16.09 -15.37 -9.80
N GLY A 177 15.53 -16.03 -8.77
CA GLY A 177 16.23 -16.31 -7.51
C GLY A 177 16.62 -15.05 -6.71
N GLU A 178 16.10 -13.89 -7.13
CA GLU A 178 16.45 -12.57 -6.61
C GLU A 178 15.36 -12.05 -5.67
N GLU A 179 15.79 -11.57 -4.50
CA GLU A 179 14.95 -10.82 -3.57
C GLU A 179 15.57 -9.44 -3.37
N ARG A 180 14.74 -8.40 -3.49
CA ARG A 180 15.17 -7.00 -3.37
C ARG A 180 14.34 -6.24 -2.36
N PHE A 181 14.98 -5.28 -1.72
CA PHE A 181 14.40 -4.37 -0.76
C PHE A 181 14.85 -2.95 -1.08
N TRP A 182 13.92 -2.01 -1.07
CA TRP A 182 14.24 -0.59 -1.27
C TRP A 182 13.20 0.28 -0.58
N THR A 183 13.52 1.55 -0.45
CA THR A 183 12.58 2.57 0.05
C THR A 183 12.53 3.71 -0.95
N THR A 184 11.32 4.11 -1.32
CA THR A 184 11.09 5.34 -2.07
C THR A 184 10.44 6.37 -1.16
N VAL A 185 10.97 7.59 -1.14
CA VAL A 185 10.36 8.71 -0.44
C VAL A 185 9.82 9.68 -1.48
N PHE A 186 8.55 10.02 -1.34
CA PHE A 186 7.88 11.03 -2.15
C PHE A 186 7.56 12.25 -1.31
N ASP A 187 8.02 13.42 -1.73
CA ASP A 187 7.66 14.68 -1.13
C ASP A 187 6.39 15.23 -1.78
N LYS A 188 5.55 15.89 -1.00
CA LYS A 188 4.34 16.54 -1.51
C LYS A 188 4.75 17.66 -2.47
N ALA A 189 4.20 17.65 -3.67
CA ALA A 189 4.35 18.77 -4.58
C ALA A 189 3.51 19.94 -4.05
N ASN A 190 4.13 21.12 -3.98
CA ASN A 190 3.50 22.37 -3.55
C ASN A 190 2.35 22.78 -4.49
#